data_AF-A0A8H5NBA3-F1
#
_entry.id   AF-A0A8H5NBA3-F1
#
_cell.length_a   1.000
_cell.length_b   1.000
_cell.length_c   1.000
_cell.angle_alpha   90.00
_cell.angle_beta   90.00
_cell.angle_gamma   90.00
#
_symmetry.space_group_name_H-M   'P 1'
#
loop_
_entity.id
_entity.type
_entity.pdbx_description
1 polymer ?
#
loop_
_entity_poly.entity_id
_entity_poly.type
_entity_poly.pdbx_seq_one_letter_code
_entity_poly.pdbx_strand_id
1 'polypeptide(L)'
;MSLPSFTRLIRFIAKNDASKILIGEPTSASEDVGLALRKGLDVWAYLFTGSSMLAPGNKTQQIVQIDRLLSPLAQHELNVYKKPATSLNDPFPSPIPLPNISQSSDSADYEAELAVVIGKTCRNVKEDEAYDYVLGYTACNDVSSRAPQFRDSQWCFSKGFDGACPLGPTLVSSQIIPDPSTLNLRGLRNNQVVQDSGIE
;
A
#
# COMPACT_ATOMS: atom_id res chain seq x y z
N MET A 1 14.97 8.44 20.68
CA MET A 1 14.37 7.27 21.36
C MET A 1 15.16 6.03 20.96
N SER A 2 15.52 5.14 21.88
CA SER A 2 16.12 3.85 21.51
C SER A 2 15.08 3.02 20.75
N LEU A 3 15.50 2.34 19.68
CA LEU A 3 14.64 1.39 19.00
C LEU A 3 14.13 0.35 20.02
N PRO A 4 12.84 -0.02 19.98
CA PRO A 4 12.31 -1.03 20.89
C PRO A 4 13.03 -2.36 20.67
N SER A 5 13.56 -2.95 21.76
CA SER A 5 14.29 -4.21 21.70
C SER A 5 13.32 -5.39 21.72
N PHE A 6 13.26 -6.12 20.61
CA PHE A 6 12.57 -7.40 20.49
C PHE A 6 13.51 -8.41 19.84
N THR A 7 13.28 -9.70 20.07
CA THR A 7 14.01 -10.81 19.45
C THR A 7 13.15 -11.56 18.44
N ARG A 8 11.86 -11.76 18.73
CA ARG A 8 10.95 -12.60 17.91
C ARG A 8 9.50 -12.10 17.96
N LEU A 9 9.25 -10.93 17.40
CA LEU A 9 7.93 -10.31 17.46
C LEU A 9 6.91 -11.05 16.56
N ILE A 10 5.67 -11.21 17.04
CA ILE A 10 4.55 -11.87 16.36
C ILE A 10 3.26 -11.05 16.54
N ARG A 11 2.33 -11.20 15.59
CA ARG A 11 0.98 -10.63 15.64
C ARG A 11 -0.05 -11.77 15.69
N PHE A 12 -0.99 -11.73 16.62
CA PHE A 12 -1.83 -12.89 16.93
C PHE A 12 -3.16 -12.54 17.61
N ILE A 13 -4.04 -13.53 17.77
CA ILE A 13 -5.26 -13.48 18.58
C ILE A 13 -5.08 -14.36 19.81
N ALA A 14 -5.54 -13.90 20.97
CA ALA A 14 -5.44 -14.64 22.22
C ALA A 14 -6.60 -15.64 22.38
N LYS A 15 -6.31 -16.80 22.99
CA LYS A 15 -7.29 -17.89 23.20
C LYS A 15 -8.47 -17.51 24.10
N ASN A 16 -8.27 -16.55 25.00
CA ASN A 16 -9.29 -16.06 25.93
C ASN A 16 -10.00 -14.78 25.46
N ASP A 17 -9.55 -14.15 24.37
CA ASP A 17 -10.14 -12.92 23.85
C ASP A 17 -9.96 -12.84 22.33
N ALA A 18 -10.91 -13.42 21.60
CA ALA A 18 -10.94 -13.41 20.14
C ALA A 18 -11.18 -12.00 19.54
N SER A 19 -11.58 -11.03 20.37
CA SER A 19 -11.88 -9.66 19.91
C SER A 19 -10.66 -8.77 19.78
N LYS A 20 -9.52 -9.17 20.36
CA LYS A 20 -8.30 -8.37 20.39
C LYS A 20 -7.20 -8.97 19.51
N ILE A 21 -6.66 -8.11 18.66
CA ILE A 21 -5.42 -8.38 17.94
C ILE A 21 -4.28 -7.84 18.78
N LEU A 22 -3.31 -8.69 19.07
CA LEU A 22 -2.19 -8.40 19.94
C LEU A 22 -0.89 -8.56 19.17
N ILE A 23 0.14 -7.88 19.67
CA ILE A 23 1.52 -8.11 19.28
C ILE A 23 2.31 -8.55 20.50
N GLY A 24 3.31 -9.39 20.27
CA GLY A 24 4.06 -9.96 21.37
C GLY A 24 5.27 -10.75 20.94
N GLU A 25 5.94 -11.37 21.90
CA GLU A 25 7.09 -12.23 21.67
C GLU A 25 6.90 -13.57 22.37
N PRO A 26 7.13 -14.72 21.69
CA PRO A 26 7.04 -16.02 22.31
C PRO A 26 7.88 -16.12 23.59
N THR A 27 7.35 -16.79 24.61
CA THR A 27 8.09 -16.98 25.87
C THR A 27 9.29 -17.90 25.69
N SER A 28 9.22 -18.83 24.74
CA SER A 28 10.32 -19.72 24.37
C SER A 28 11.21 -19.08 23.30
N ALA A 29 12.50 -18.98 23.60
CA ALA A 29 13.50 -18.45 22.67
C ALA A 29 13.70 -19.35 21.44
N SER A 30 13.46 -20.65 21.54
CA SER A 30 13.79 -21.66 20.51
C SER A 30 12.58 -22.34 19.87
N GLU A 31 11.37 -22.12 20.37
CA GLU A 31 10.18 -22.79 19.83
C GLU A 31 9.79 -22.25 18.45
N ASP A 32 9.54 -23.13 17.48
CA ASP A 32 8.86 -22.77 16.24
C ASP A 32 7.35 -22.63 16.52
N VAL A 33 6.91 -21.39 16.69
CA VAL A 33 5.53 -21.01 17.03
C VAL A 33 4.53 -21.54 16.00
N GLY A 34 4.86 -21.46 14.71
CA GLY A 34 3.97 -21.89 13.63
C GLY A 34 3.80 -23.41 13.63
N LEU A 35 4.89 -24.15 13.81
CA LEU A 35 4.85 -25.61 13.91
C LEU A 35 4.15 -26.09 15.19
N ALA A 36 4.39 -25.44 16.32
CA ALA A 36 3.78 -25.78 17.61
C ALA A 36 2.25 -25.62 17.57
N LEU A 37 1.76 -24.48 17.07
CA LEU A 37 0.33 -24.24 16.89
C LEU A 37 -0.28 -25.23 15.88
N ARG A 38 0.43 -25.53 14.78
CA ARG A 38 -0.03 -26.53 13.79
C ARG A 38 -0.18 -27.93 14.41
N LYS A 39 0.61 -28.26 15.43
CA LYS A 39 0.51 -29.52 16.17
C LYS A 39 -0.54 -29.48 17.30
N GLY A 40 -1.25 -28.37 17.49
CA GLY A 40 -2.20 -28.19 18.58
C GLY A 40 -1.55 -28.02 19.95
N LEU A 41 -0.27 -27.64 19.99
CA LEU A 41 0.44 -27.35 21.24
C LEU A 41 0.10 -25.93 21.71
N ASP A 42 0.11 -25.75 23.03
CA ASP A 42 -0.11 -24.45 23.64
C ASP A 42 1.15 -23.58 23.53
N VAL A 43 1.02 -22.43 22.87
CA VAL A 43 2.10 -21.45 22.73
C VAL A 43 1.73 -20.16 23.45
N TRP A 44 2.72 -19.57 24.11
CA TRP A 44 2.56 -18.40 24.98
C TRP A 44 3.44 -17.25 24.52
N ALA A 45 2.96 -16.02 24.65
CA ALA A 45 3.70 -14.82 24.26
C ALA A 45 3.58 -13.69 25.30
N TYR A 46 4.70 -13.00 25.53
CA TYR A 46 4.74 -11.72 26.24
C TYR A 46 4.11 -10.63 25.38
N LEU A 47 3.21 -9.84 25.94
CA LEU A 47 2.59 -8.72 25.23
C LEU A 47 3.53 -7.54 25.11
N PHE A 48 3.35 -6.79 24.03
CA PHE A 48 3.99 -5.50 23.81
C PHE A 48 2.96 -4.37 23.93
N THR A 49 3.39 -3.18 24.34
CA THR A 49 2.48 -2.04 24.58
C THR A 49 1.95 -1.40 23.30
N GLY A 50 2.61 -1.60 22.17
CA GLY A 50 2.17 -1.12 20.87
C GLY A 50 1.03 -1.95 20.28
N SER A 51 0.38 -1.40 19.26
CA SER A 51 -0.68 -2.07 18.49
C SER A 51 -0.22 -2.49 17.08
N SER A 52 1.00 -2.14 16.71
CA SER A 52 1.59 -2.27 15.38
C SER A 52 2.95 -2.94 15.47
N MET A 53 3.27 -3.84 14.53
CA MET A 53 4.62 -4.40 14.43
C MET A 53 5.66 -3.35 14.01
N LEU A 54 5.22 -2.26 13.38
CA LEU A 54 6.07 -1.12 12.99
C LEU A 54 6.34 -0.18 14.17
N ALA A 55 5.47 -0.18 15.18
CA ALA A 55 5.59 0.60 16.41
C ALA A 55 5.25 -0.24 17.65
N PRO A 56 6.09 -1.22 18.01
CA PRO A 56 5.72 -2.24 19.00
C PRO A 56 5.75 -1.75 20.45
N GLY A 57 6.36 -0.60 20.74
CA GLY A 57 6.51 -0.11 22.12
C GLY A 57 7.38 -1.03 22.98
N ASN A 58 7.04 -1.21 24.26
CA ASN A 58 7.85 -1.98 25.21
C ASN A 58 7.27 -3.37 25.45
N LYS A 59 8.16 -4.35 25.64
CA LYS A 59 7.78 -5.66 26.17
C LYS A 59 7.21 -5.51 27.57
N THR A 60 6.06 -6.12 27.82
CA THR A 60 5.40 -6.17 29.12
C THR A 60 5.69 -7.50 29.82
N GLN A 61 5.32 -7.59 31.10
CA GLN A 61 5.33 -8.85 31.85
C GLN A 61 4.04 -9.68 31.65
N GLN A 62 3.06 -9.17 30.89
CA GLN A 62 1.82 -9.88 30.64
C GLN A 62 2.06 -10.98 29.61
N ILE A 63 1.62 -12.20 29.93
CA ILE A 63 1.72 -13.37 29.05
C ILE A 63 0.32 -13.84 28.70
N VAL A 64 0.10 -14.17 27.43
CA VAL A 64 -1.16 -14.72 26.95
C VAL A 64 -0.93 -15.94 26.08
N GLN A 65 -1.92 -16.82 26.04
CA GLN A 65 -1.92 -17.98 25.16
C GLN A 65 -2.38 -17.59 23.76
N ILE A 66 -1.64 -18.03 22.75
CA ILE A 66 -1.96 -17.80 21.34
C ILE A 66 -3.06 -18.77 20.91
N ASP A 67 -4.13 -18.24 20.32
CA ASP A 67 -5.12 -19.02 19.57
C ASP A 67 -4.62 -19.29 18.15
N ARG A 68 -4.37 -18.19 17.42
CA ARG A 68 -3.85 -18.23 16.04
C ARG A 68 -2.93 -17.06 15.74
N LEU A 69 -1.97 -17.32 14.87
CA LEU A 69 -1.10 -16.28 14.30
C LEU A 69 -1.81 -15.50 13.20
N LEU A 70 -1.42 -14.24 13.06
CA LEU A 70 -1.76 -13.38 11.94
C LEU A 70 -0.49 -13.02 11.17
N SER A 71 -0.65 -12.47 9.96
CA SER A 71 0.45 -11.78 9.27
C SER A 71 1.08 -10.76 10.23
N PRO A 72 2.44 -10.68 10.31
CA PRO A 72 3.14 -9.68 11.10
C PRO A 72 2.60 -8.28 10.81
N LEU A 73 2.55 -7.89 9.54
CA LEU A 73 1.97 -6.61 9.14
C LEU A 73 0.46 -6.76 8.94
N ALA A 74 -0.29 -5.84 9.54
CA ALA A 74 -1.69 -5.62 9.27
C ALA A 74 -1.86 -4.99 7.89
N GLN A 75 -2.99 -5.26 7.26
CA GLN A 75 -3.22 -4.83 5.89
C GLN A 75 -3.24 -3.31 5.71
N HIS A 76 -3.69 -2.56 6.72
CA HIS A 76 -3.68 -1.09 6.72
C HIS A 76 -2.28 -0.50 6.97
N GLU A 77 -1.27 -1.34 7.27
CA GLU A 77 0.14 -0.94 7.37
C GLU A 77 0.87 -1.09 6.02
N LEU A 78 0.17 -1.54 4.97
CA LEU A 78 0.70 -1.75 3.62
C LEU A 78 0.04 -0.76 2.63
N ASN A 79 0.67 0.40 2.41
CA ASN A 79 0.12 1.48 1.56
C ASN A 79 0.72 1.53 0.13
N VAL A 80 1.16 0.39 -0.41
CA VAL A 80 1.68 0.31 -1.79
C VAL A 80 1.00 -0.83 -2.52
N TYR A 81 0.50 -0.55 -3.72
CA TYR A 81 -0.06 -1.54 -4.62
C TYR A 81 0.53 -1.35 -6.02
N LYS A 82 0.22 -2.27 -6.93
CA LYS A 82 0.73 -2.26 -8.31
C LYS A 82 -0.42 -2.36 -9.29
N LYS A 83 -0.40 -1.52 -10.33
CA LYS A 83 -1.15 -1.77 -11.56
C LYS A 83 -0.33 -2.70 -12.48
N PRO A 84 -0.89 -3.79 -13.01
CA PRO A 84 -0.18 -4.67 -13.95
C PRO A 84 0.18 -3.91 -15.22
N ALA A 85 1.24 -4.33 -15.92
CA ALA A 85 1.69 -3.67 -17.15
C ALA A 85 0.63 -3.62 -18.25
N THR A 86 -0.29 -4.60 -18.28
CA THR A 86 -1.43 -4.66 -19.21
C THR A 86 -2.46 -3.55 -18.99
N SER A 87 -2.45 -2.89 -17.83
CA SER A 87 -3.34 -1.74 -17.58
C SER A 87 -2.86 -0.44 -18.24
N LEU A 88 -1.61 -0.37 -18.69
CA LEU A 88 -1.07 0.81 -19.37
C LEU A 88 -1.91 1.13 -20.62
N ASN A 89 -2.24 2.41 -20.81
CA ASN A 89 -2.98 2.89 -21.96
C ASN A 89 -2.34 4.15 -22.54
N ASP A 90 -2.69 4.42 -23.80
CA ASP A 90 -2.37 5.66 -24.48
C ASP A 90 -3.20 6.82 -23.89
N PRO A 91 -2.69 8.08 -23.96
CA PRO A 91 -3.44 9.27 -23.55
C PRO A 91 -4.59 9.57 -24.53
N PHE A 92 -5.38 10.62 -24.25
CA PHE A 92 -6.42 11.09 -25.17
C PHE A 92 -5.87 11.23 -26.61
N PRO A 93 -6.58 10.73 -27.64
CA PRO A 93 -7.99 10.31 -27.65
C PRO A 93 -8.26 8.81 -27.43
N SER A 94 -7.27 8.03 -26.95
CA SER A 94 -7.48 6.59 -26.73
C SER A 94 -8.63 6.33 -25.73
N PRO A 95 -9.57 5.43 -26.04
CA PRO A 95 -10.63 5.07 -25.11
C PRO A 95 -10.08 4.23 -23.96
N ILE A 96 -10.73 4.31 -22.80
CA ILE A 96 -10.48 3.44 -21.64
C ILE A 96 -11.61 2.41 -21.58
N PRO A 97 -11.34 1.12 -21.84
CA PRO A 97 -12.37 0.08 -21.73
C PRO A 97 -12.83 -0.06 -20.28
N LEU A 98 -14.12 0.17 -20.02
CA LEU A 98 -14.70 -0.12 -18.71
C LEU A 98 -15.17 -1.57 -18.65
N PRO A 99 -14.69 -2.40 -17.71
CA PRO A 99 -15.08 -3.80 -17.65
C PRO A 99 -16.54 -3.94 -17.17
N ASN A 100 -17.19 -5.04 -17.55
CA ASN A 100 -18.61 -5.28 -17.22
C ASN A 100 -18.90 -5.17 -15.73
N ILE A 101 -17.99 -5.62 -14.86
CA ILE A 101 -18.16 -5.55 -13.40
C ILE A 101 -18.27 -4.11 -12.89
N SER A 102 -17.58 -3.17 -13.53
CA SER A 102 -17.59 -1.75 -13.17
C SER A 102 -18.81 -1.05 -13.76
N GLN A 103 -19.21 -1.43 -14.98
CA GLN A 103 -20.44 -0.94 -15.59
C GLN A 103 -21.69 -1.41 -14.81
N SER A 104 -21.74 -2.68 -14.42
CA SER A 104 -22.89 -3.25 -13.69
C SER A 104 -23.09 -2.65 -12.29
N SER A 105 -22.02 -2.10 -11.72
CA SER A 105 -22.02 -1.48 -10.39
C SER A 105 -21.94 0.05 -10.43
N ASP A 106 -21.89 0.65 -11.62
CA ASP A 106 -21.66 2.08 -11.85
C ASP A 106 -20.54 2.65 -10.96
N SER A 107 -19.41 1.93 -10.89
CA SER A 107 -18.34 2.20 -9.91
C SER A 107 -16.99 2.51 -10.53
N ALA A 108 -16.95 2.77 -11.83
CA ALA A 108 -15.74 3.25 -12.50
C ALA A 108 -15.46 4.69 -12.08
N ASP A 109 -14.22 4.97 -11.71
CA ASP A 109 -13.80 6.25 -11.15
C ASP A 109 -12.44 6.66 -11.71
N TYR A 110 -12.22 7.98 -11.80
CA TYR A 110 -11.00 8.58 -12.30
C TYR A 110 -10.22 9.22 -11.15
N GLU A 111 -8.90 9.18 -11.24
CA GLU A 111 -7.99 9.79 -10.27
C GLU A 111 -6.87 10.46 -11.07
N ALA A 112 -6.94 11.79 -11.23
CA ALA A 112 -5.83 12.53 -11.81
C ALA A 112 -4.61 12.42 -10.88
N GLU A 113 -3.48 11.97 -11.43
CA GLU A 113 -2.24 11.67 -10.70
C GLU A 113 -1.02 12.27 -11.43
N LEU A 114 -0.01 12.68 -10.68
CA LEU A 114 1.32 12.97 -11.24
C LEU A 114 2.12 11.66 -11.29
N ALA A 115 2.47 11.20 -12.49
CA ALA A 115 3.38 10.07 -12.63
C ALA A 115 4.84 10.53 -12.65
N VAL A 116 5.65 9.91 -11.78
CA VAL A 116 7.11 10.08 -11.73
C VAL A 116 7.76 8.91 -12.45
N VAL A 117 8.58 9.19 -13.47
CA VAL A 117 9.30 8.16 -14.23
C VAL A 117 10.75 8.09 -13.73
N ILE A 118 11.16 6.92 -13.25
CA ILE A 118 12.51 6.68 -12.74
C ILE A 118 13.45 6.32 -13.90
N GLY A 119 14.56 7.04 -14.04
CA GLY A 119 15.54 6.88 -15.14
C GLY A 119 16.77 6.06 -14.78
N LYS A 120 17.03 5.84 -13.49
CA LYS A 120 18.22 5.15 -12.98
C LYS A 120 17.81 4.09 -11.97
N THR A 121 18.39 2.89 -12.09
CA THR A 121 18.23 1.85 -11.06
C THR A 121 18.76 2.38 -9.72
N CYS A 122 17.97 2.20 -8.66
CA CYS A 122 18.30 2.77 -7.37
C CYS A 122 17.81 1.89 -6.23
N ARG A 123 18.44 2.02 -5.06
CA ARG A 123 18.07 1.33 -3.83
C ARG A 123 18.55 2.13 -2.63
N ASN A 124 17.71 2.31 -1.62
CA ASN A 124 18.02 3.06 -0.39
C ASN A 124 18.57 4.48 -0.68
N VAL A 125 17.96 5.16 -1.65
CA VAL A 125 18.30 6.55 -2.02
C VAL A 125 17.94 7.48 -0.85
N LYS A 126 18.81 8.43 -0.53
CA LYS A 126 18.48 9.46 0.45
C LYS A 126 17.48 10.45 -0.14
N GLU A 127 16.67 11.06 0.72
CA GLU A 127 15.63 12.00 0.30
C GLU A 127 16.20 13.19 -0.52
N ASP A 128 17.34 13.74 -0.09
CA ASP A 128 18.03 14.85 -0.76
C ASP A 128 18.68 14.48 -2.10
N GLU A 129 18.85 13.19 -2.38
CA GLU A 129 19.38 12.65 -3.63
C GLU A 129 18.25 12.15 -4.57
N ALA A 130 16.98 12.16 -4.13
CA ALA A 130 15.88 11.47 -4.82
C ALA A 130 15.65 11.97 -6.26
N TYR A 131 15.69 13.28 -6.48
CA TYR A 131 15.44 13.87 -7.80
C TYR A 131 16.52 13.52 -8.83
N ASP A 132 17.73 13.14 -8.42
CA ASP A 132 18.80 12.73 -9.34
C ASP A 132 18.49 11.43 -10.10
N TYR A 133 17.51 10.66 -9.61
CA TYR A 133 17.07 9.39 -10.20
C TYR A 133 15.83 9.53 -11.08
N VAL A 134 15.17 10.69 -11.06
CA VAL A 134 13.95 10.96 -11.83
C VAL A 134 14.32 11.34 -13.26
N LEU A 135 13.80 10.57 -14.23
CA LEU A 135 13.90 10.90 -15.66
C LEU A 135 13.00 12.10 -16.01
N GLY A 136 11.80 12.12 -15.44
CA GLY A 136 10.82 13.15 -15.67
C GLY A 136 9.44 12.83 -15.12
N TYR A 137 8.48 13.68 -15.49
CA TYR A 137 7.10 13.64 -15.02
C TYR A 137 6.12 13.61 -16.19
N THR A 138 4.96 13.00 -15.98
CA THR A 138 3.86 13.02 -16.94
C THR A 138 2.53 12.93 -16.19
N ALA A 139 1.42 13.32 -16.84
CA ALA A 139 0.10 13.10 -16.26
C ALA A 139 -0.29 11.62 -16.34
N CYS A 140 -1.08 11.18 -15.36
CA CYS A 140 -1.63 9.83 -15.25
C CYS A 140 -3.10 9.91 -14.81
N ASN A 141 -3.87 8.89 -15.16
CA ASN A 141 -5.18 8.65 -14.56
C ASN A 141 -5.18 7.26 -13.90
N ASP A 142 -5.30 7.19 -12.58
CA ASP A 142 -5.42 5.92 -11.87
C ASP A 142 -6.86 5.42 -11.83
N VAL A 143 -7.33 4.95 -13.00
CA VAL A 143 -8.70 4.49 -13.15
C VAL A 143 -8.97 3.29 -12.25
N SER A 144 -10.05 3.39 -11.50
CA SER A 144 -10.38 2.51 -10.40
C SER A 144 -11.81 2.01 -10.51
N SER A 145 -12.04 0.75 -10.15
CA SER A 145 -13.38 0.19 -10.02
C SER A 145 -13.73 0.04 -8.54
N ARG A 146 -14.52 0.95 -7.99
CA ARG A 146 -14.69 1.12 -6.54
C ARG A 146 -15.44 -0.04 -5.88
N ALA A 147 -16.46 -0.60 -6.51
CA ALA A 147 -17.17 -1.73 -5.92
C ALA A 147 -16.25 -2.96 -5.75
N PRO A 148 -15.46 -3.37 -6.76
CA PRO A 148 -14.36 -4.33 -6.55
C PRO A 148 -13.31 -3.90 -5.51
N GLN A 149 -12.92 -2.61 -5.50
CA GLN A 149 -11.87 -2.10 -4.60
C GLN A 149 -12.25 -2.22 -3.12
N PHE A 150 -13.51 -1.99 -2.78
CA PHE A 150 -13.97 -2.05 -1.39
C PHE A 150 -14.43 -3.45 -0.96
N ARG A 151 -14.62 -4.37 -1.92
CA ARG A 151 -14.89 -5.78 -1.62
C ARG A 151 -13.62 -6.52 -1.19
N ASP A 152 -12.49 -6.20 -1.81
CA ASP A 152 -11.23 -6.90 -1.62
C ASP A 152 -10.16 -5.94 -1.13
N SER A 153 -9.35 -6.40 -0.18
CA SER A 153 -8.36 -5.55 0.47
C SER A 153 -7.05 -5.37 -0.32
N GLN A 154 -7.01 -5.90 -1.55
CA GLN A 154 -5.90 -5.82 -2.50
C GLN A 154 -6.32 -4.96 -3.71
N TRP A 155 -5.84 -3.73 -3.78
CA TRP A 155 -6.27 -2.76 -4.80
C TRP A 155 -5.75 -3.04 -6.22
N CYS A 156 -4.76 -3.91 -6.38
CA CYS A 156 -4.22 -4.29 -7.69
C CYS A 156 -5.30 -4.81 -8.65
N PHE A 157 -6.29 -5.57 -8.14
CA PHE A 157 -7.38 -6.11 -8.97
C PHE A 157 -8.28 -5.00 -9.49
N SER A 158 -8.78 -4.14 -8.59
CA SER A 158 -9.75 -3.09 -8.93
C SER A 158 -9.16 -1.94 -9.75
N LYS A 159 -7.85 -1.78 -9.72
CA LYS A 159 -7.09 -0.77 -10.47
C LYS A 159 -6.32 -1.36 -11.65
N GLY A 160 -6.45 -2.66 -11.91
CA GLY A 160 -5.58 -3.38 -12.86
C GLY A 160 -6.22 -3.83 -14.15
N PHE A 161 -7.44 -3.39 -14.45
CA PHE A 161 -8.11 -3.74 -15.71
C PHE A 161 -7.40 -3.13 -16.92
N ASP A 162 -7.61 -3.74 -18.09
CA ASP A 162 -7.00 -3.30 -19.35
C ASP A 162 -7.33 -1.83 -19.62
N GLY A 163 -6.28 -1.05 -19.90
CA GLY A 163 -6.39 0.37 -20.18
C GLY A 163 -6.65 1.29 -18.98
N ALA A 164 -6.69 0.77 -17.74
CA ALA A 164 -6.97 1.54 -16.53
C ALA A 164 -5.83 2.47 -16.05
N CYS A 165 -4.74 2.58 -16.80
CA CYS A 165 -3.58 3.43 -16.51
C CYS A 165 -3.18 4.26 -17.75
N PRO A 166 -4.00 5.19 -18.24
CA PRO A 166 -3.55 6.12 -19.27
C PRO A 166 -2.45 7.03 -18.74
N LEU A 167 -1.36 7.14 -19.51
CA LEU A 167 -0.17 7.90 -19.16
C LEU A 167 0.25 8.79 -20.34
N GLY A 168 0.55 10.06 -20.09
CA GLY A 168 1.02 10.97 -21.14
C GLY A 168 0.49 12.40 -21.00
N PRO A 169 0.44 13.17 -22.10
CA PRO A 169 0.91 12.83 -23.44
C PRO A 169 2.43 12.98 -23.63
N THR A 170 3.12 13.64 -22.70
CA THR A 170 4.54 13.92 -22.83
C THR A 170 5.24 13.68 -21.51
N LEU A 171 6.37 12.98 -21.58
CA LEU A 171 7.32 12.90 -20.48
C LEU A 171 8.16 14.18 -20.47
N VAL A 172 7.94 15.03 -19.47
CA VAL A 172 8.70 16.28 -19.30
C VAL A 172 9.90 16.00 -18.40
N SER A 173 11.10 16.38 -18.86
CA SER A 173 12.34 16.15 -18.11
C SER A 173 12.33 16.83 -16.74
N SER A 174 12.88 16.15 -15.74
CA SER A 174 13.15 16.71 -14.41
C SER A 174 14.09 17.93 -14.45
N GLN A 175 14.86 18.13 -15.52
CA GLN A 175 15.67 19.35 -15.70
C GLN A 175 14.83 20.60 -15.96
N ILE A 176 13.64 20.45 -16.56
CA ILE A 176 12.71 21.55 -16.84
C ILE A 176 11.81 21.80 -15.63
N ILE A 177 11.51 20.75 -14.85
CA ILE A 177 10.69 20.81 -13.63
C ILE A 177 11.56 20.31 -12.46
N PRO A 178 12.47 21.15 -11.92
CA PRO A 178 13.33 20.74 -10.82
C PRO A 178 12.56 20.55 -9.50
N ASP A 179 11.42 21.23 -9.35
CA ASP A 179 10.54 21.14 -8.20
C ASP A 179 9.10 20.84 -8.66
N PRO A 180 8.63 19.58 -8.56
CA PRO A 180 7.29 19.20 -8.98
C PRO A 180 6.17 19.75 -8.07
N SER A 181 6.48 20.24 -6.85
CA SER A 181 5.48 20.84 -5.96
C SER A 181 4.87 22.12 -6.56
N THR A 182 5.56 22.73 -7.52
CA THR A 182 5.08 23.90 -8.27
C THR A 182 3.99 23.59 -9.29
N LEU A 183 3.71 22.31 -9.56
CA LEU A 183 2.71 21.89 -10.53
C LEU A 183 1.30 21.95 -9.93
N ASN A 184 0.33 22.18 -10.81
CA ASN A 184 -1.09 22.07 -10.48
C ASN A 184 -1.71 20.93 -11.30
N LEU A 185 -2.43 20.03 -10.63
CA LEU A 185 -3.03 18.85 -11.21
C LEU A 185 -4.54 19.04 -11.35
N ARG A 186 -5.07 18.76 -12.55
CA ARG A 186 -6.50 18.85 -12.83
C ARG A 186 -7.03 17.63 -13.54
N GLY A 187 -8.18 17.14 -13.06
CA GLY A 187 -8.99 16.12 -13.71
C GLY A 187 -10.24 16.76 -14.33
N LEU A 188 -10.51 16.45 -15.59
CA LEU A 188 -11.68 16.96 -16.31
C LEU A 188 -12.57 15.80 -16.78
N ARG A 189 -13.88 15.94 -16.59
CA ARG A 189 -14.90 15.05 -17.15
C ARG A 189 -15.85 15.87 -18.01
N ASN A 190 -15.97 15.54 -19.30
CA ASN A 190 -16.80 16.29 -20.24
C ASN A 190 -16.54 17.81 -20.20
N ASN A 191 -15.26 18.19 -20.19
CA ASN A 191 -14.78 19.58 -20.07
C ASN A 191 -15.11 20.30 -18.73
N GLN A 192 -15.67 19.61 -17.75
CA GLN A 192 -15.89 20.15 -16.41
C GLN A 192 -14.75 19.72 -15.49
N VAL A 193 -14.18 20.67 -14.75
CA VAL A 193 -13.17 20.39 -13.73
C VAL A 193 -13.85 19.70 -12.55
N VAL A 194 -13.31 18.53 -12.19
CA VAL A 194 -13.83 17.66 -11.13
C VAL A 194 -12.78 17.36 -10.06
N GLN A 195 -11.51 17.60 -10.36
CA GLN A 195 -10.38 17.55 -9.44
C GLN A 195 -9.46 18.74 -9.76
N ASP A 196 -9.01 19.46 -8.74
CA ASP A 196 -8.08 20.60 -8.87
C ASP A 196 -7.27 20.71 -7.56
N SER A 197 -5.96 20.49 -7.63
CA SER A 197 -5.08 20.50 -6.47
C SER A 197 -3.64 20.79 -6.86
N GLY A 198 -2.89 21.42 -5.94
CA GLY A 198 -1.43 21.43 -5.99
C GLY A 198 -0.84 20.05 -5.66
N ILE A 199 0.46 19.90 -5.91
CA ILE A 199 1.25 18.73 -5.52
C ILE A 199 1.89 19.05 -4.15
N GLU A 200 1.26 18.63 -3.06
CA GLU A 200 1.76 18.77 -1.67
C GLU A 200 2.43 17.47 -1.18
#